data_AF-A0A1N7HX49-F1
#
_entry.id   AF-A0A1N7HX49-F1
#
_cell.length_a   1.000
_cell.length_b   1.000
_cell.length_c   1.000
_cell.angle_alpha   90.00
_cell.angle_beta   90.00
_cell.angle_gamma   90.00
#
_symmetry.space_group_name_H-M   'P 1'
#
loop_
_entity.id
_entity.type
_entity.pdbx_description
1 polymer ?
#
loop_
_entity_poly.entity_id
_entity_poly.type
_entity_poly.pdbx_seq_one_letter_code
_entity_poly.pdbx_strand_id
1 'polypeptide(L)'
;MKRYNLLIVLLLLIFNVTTAQKKNSPAADLSILKETKTKIENTVPLVIKHLQTIADKEGDNTIVTNGKAGLGKEYGILESEWFLYRNNMKNCILNNSSKKAKKCMEYHTQYLRNTFINYGNYISNLTRKNGYLGVEGDTKFDFKPIDLTTKLSEAYFNANDAAGRMKGDQKKDFLGQTMSDDNKLTPFSQLAQ
;
A
#
# COMPACT_ATOMS: atom_id res chain seq x y z
N MET A 1 41.83 20.31 27.41
CA MET A 1 41.79 19.27 26.35
C MET A 1 40.71 18.25 26.68
N LYS A 2 39.58 18.21 25.94
CA LYS A 2 38.58 17.08 25.91
C LYS A 2 37.31 17.36 25.07
N ARG A 3 37.25 18.41 24.23
CA ARG A 3 36.08 18.68 23.37
C ARG A 3 36.12 18.02 21.98
N TYR A 4 37.29 17.60 21.51
CA TYR A 4 37.46 16.99 20.18
C TYR A 4 37.15 15.48 20.13
N ASN A 5 37.16 14.78 21.28
CA ASN A 5 36.89 13.34 21.32
C ASN A 5 35.40 13.01 21.15
N LEU A 6 34.49 13.89 21.58
CA LEU A 6 33.06 13.64 21.46
C LEU A 6 32.59 13.73 20.00
N LEU A 7 33.14 14.69 19.25
CA LEU A 7 32.86 14.90 17.83
C LEU A 7 33.36 13.73 16.97
N ILE A 8 34.54 13.19 17.29
CA ILE A 8 35.10 12.01 16.59
C ILE A 8 34.26 10.76 16.88
N VAL A 9 33.78 10.57 18.10
CA VAL A 9 32.87 9.45 18.45
C VAL A 9 31.51 9.60 17.76
N LEU A 10 30.97 10.82 17.67
CA LEU A 10 29.73 11.10 16.94
C LEU A 10 29.89 10.88 15.42
N LEU A 11 31.01 11.34 14.84
CA LEU A 11 31.34 11.07 13.43
C LEU A 11 31.51 9.57 13.18
N LEU A 12 32.21 8.83 14.05
CA LEU A 12 32.37 7.38 13.94
C LEU A 12 31.04 6.62 14.08
N LEU A 13 30.11 7.09 14.92
CA LEU A 13 28.75 6.55 14.99
C LEU A 13 27.99 6.81 13.68
N ILE A 14 28.02 8.03 13.13
CA ILE A 14 27.41 8.36 11.84
C ILE A 14 28.03 7.53 10.70
N PHE A 15 29.35 7.31 10.70
CA PHE A 15 30.03 6.43 9.75
C PHE A 15 29.63 4.96 9.91
N ASN A 16 29.39 4.46 11.12
CA ASN A 16 28.91 3.08 11.30
C ASN A 16 27.44 2.88 10.88
N VAL A 17 26.59 3.90 11.01
CA VAL A 17 25.20 3.84 10.47
C VAL A 17 25.19 3.99 8.94
N THR A 18 26.08 4.79 8.37
CA THR A 18 26.13 5.05 6.91
C THR A 18 26.97 4.05 6.11
N THR A 19 27.93 3.34 6.71
CA THR A 19 28.80 2.38 5.98
C THR A 19 28.18 1.01 5.71
N ALA A 20 26.98 0.72 6.24
CA ALA A 20 26.14 -0.37 5.74
C ALA A 20 25.49 -0.05 4.37
N GLN A 21 25.52 1.21 3.93
CA GLN A 21 25.03 1.67 2.62
C GLN A 21 26.08 1.58 1.50
N LYS A 22 27.01 0.61 1.56
CA LYS A 22 27.96 0.43 0.44
C LYS A 22 27.26 -0.11 -0.82
N LYS A 23 27.20 0.78 -1.82
CA LYS A 23 27.30 0.62 -3.28
C LYS A 23 26.48 -0.53 -3.92
N ASN A 24 25.40 -0.17 -4.61
CA ASN A 24 24.58 -0.95 -5.57
C ASN A 24 23.21 -1.49 -5.12
N SER A 25 22.67 -1.10 -3.97
CA SER A 25 21.21 -1.18 -3.75
C SER A 25 20.72 0.15 -3.21
N PRO A 26 19.64 0.74 -3.76
CA PRO A 26 18.94 1.79 -3.06
C PRO A 26 18.60 1.27 -1.64
N ALA A 27 18.70 2.13 -0.64
CA ALA A 27 18.05 1.83 0.64
C ALA A 27 16.60 1.42 0.31
N ALA A 28 16.13 0.31 0.86
CA ALA A 28 14.81 -0.20 0.53
C ALA A 28 13.76 0.85 0.89
N ASP A 29 13.23 1.52 -0.13
CA ASP A 29 12.22 2.56 0.03
C ASP A 29 10.84 1.91 0.20
N LEU A 30 10.40 1.84 1.45
CA LEU A 30 9.09 1.29 1.82
C LEU A 30 8.01 2.38 1.91
N SER A 31 8.31 3.63 1.54
CA SER A 31 7.32 4.73 1.53
C SER A 31 6.14 4.47 0.58
N ILE A 32 6.36 3.64 -0.45
CA ILE A 32 5.32 3.17 -1.37
C ILE A 32 4.15 2.47 -0.67
N LEU A 33 4.36 1.88 0.52
CA LEU A 33 3.27 1.29 1.31
C LEU A 33 2.28 2.37 1.76
N LYS A 34 2.79 3.50 2.23
CA LYS A 34 2.00 4.65 2.67
C LYS A 34 1.36 5.39 1.49
N GLU A 35 2.10 5.55 0.38
CA GLU A 35 1.54 6.08 -0.88
C GLU A 35 0.38 5.21 -1.36
N THR A 36 0.56 3.89 -1.39
CA THR A 36 -0.47 2.95 -1.83
C THR A 36 -1.71 3.02 -0.93
N LYS A 37 -1.52 2.97 0.39
CA LYS A 37 -2.59 3.17 1.38
C LYS A 37 -3.38 4.44 1.06
N THR A 38 -2.69 5.57 0.93
CA THR A 38 -3.31 6.87 0.67
C THR A 38 -4.13 6.87 -0.61
N LYS A 39 -3.59 6.31 -1.70
CA LYS A 39 -4.30 6.22 -2.98
C LYS A 39 -5.54 5.32 -2.91
N ILE A 40 -5.50 4.23 -2.16
CA ILE A 40 -6.67 3.37 -1.91
C ILE A 40 -7.72 4.16 -1.11
N GLU A 41 -7.34 4.73 0.03
CA GLU A 41 -8.28 5.40 0.93
C GLU A 41 -8.97 6.59 0.29
N ASN A 42 -8.25 7.37 -0.53
CA ASN A 42 -8.80 8.52 -1.25
C ASN A 42 -9.90 8.15 -2.25
N THR A 43 -10.01 6.87 -2.67
CA THR A 43 -11.11 6.46 -3.55
C THR A 43 -12.47 6.49 -2.86
N VAL A 44 -12.53 6.17 -1.56
CA VAL A 44 -13.79 6.04 -0.81
C VAL A 44 -14.59 7.34 -0.76
N PRO A 45 -14.05 8.47 -0.26
CA PRO A 45 -14.80 9.72 -0.20
C PRO A 45 -15.17 10.26 -1.59
N LEU A 46 -14.35 9.99 -2.61
CA LEU A 46 -14.65 10.39 -3.99
C LEU A 46 -15.85 9.65 -4.56
N VAL A 47 -15.93 8.33 -4.34
CA VAL A 47 -17.08 7.52 -4.76
C VAL A 47 -18.34 7.93 -3.99
N ILE A 48 -18.24 8.17 -2.68
CA ILE A 48 -19.40 8.59 -1.87
C ILE A 48 -19.93 9.94 -2.32
N LYS A 49 -19.05 10.91 -2.58
CA LYS A 49 -19.45 12.22 -3.13
C LYS A 49 -20.16 12.08 -4.47
N HIS A 50 -19.68 11.17 -5.33
CA HIS A 50 -20.33 10.88 -6.60
C HIS A 50 -21.74 10.30 -6.40
N LEU A 51 -21.89 9.32 -5.49
CA LEU A 51 -23.19 8.74 -5.16
C LEU A 51 -24.17 9.78 -4.58
N GLN A 52 -23.70 10.69 -3.72
CA GLN A 52 -24.50 11.79 -3.17
C GLN A 52 -25.00 12.73 -4.27
N THR A 53 -24.11 13.09 -5.21
CA THR A 53 -24.47 13.96 -6.34
C THR A 53 -25.60 13.34 -7.18
N ILE A 54 -25.58 12.02 -7.36
CA ILE A 54 -26.62 11.31 -8.09
C ILE A 54 -27.91 11.23 -7.27
N ALA A 55 -27.82 10.87 -5.99
CA ALA A 55 -28.98 10.79 -5.10
C ALA A 55 -29.73 12.12 -5.03
N ASP A 56 -29.02 13.24 -4.96
CA ASP A 56 -29.61 14.58 -4.96
C ASP A 56 -30.32 14.89 -6.28
N LYS A 57 -29.73 14.47 -7.41
CA LYS A 57 -30.30 14.68 -8.74
C LYS A 57 -31.57 13.86 -8.96
N GLU A 58 -31.56 12.60 -8.53
CA GLU A 58 -32.66 11.66 -8.71
C GLU A 58 -33.71 11.75 -7.59
N GLY A 59 -33.41 12.48 -6.50
CA GLY A 59 -34.25 12.55 -5.31
C GLY A 59 -34.35 11.22 -4.55
N ASP A 60 -33.33 10.35 -4.66
CA ASP A 60 -33.33 8.99 -4.12
C ASP A 60 -32.08 8.68 -3.27
N ASN A 61 -32.22 8.78 -1.95
CA ASN A 61 -31.17 8.48 -0.97
C ASN A 61 -30.82 6.98 -0.87
N THR A 62 -31.62 6.07 -1.45
CA THR A 62 -31.29 4.65 -1.48
C THR A 62 -30.04 4.38 -2.33
N ILE A 63 -29.73 5.26 -3.29
CA ILE A 63 -28.51 5.22 -4.11
C ILE A 63 -27.26 5.32 -3.23
N VAL A 64 -27.23 6.28 -2.30
CA VAL A 64 -26.10 6.42 -1.35
C VAL A 64 -26.03 5.22 -0.43
N THR A 65 -27.17 4.77 0.10
CA THR A 65 -27.21 3.66 1.07
C THR A 65 -26.70 2.36 0.45
N ASN A 66 -27.24 1.99 -0.71
CA ASN A 66 -26.86 0.77 -1.43
C ASN A 66 -25.43 0.87 -1.99
N GLY A 67 -25.05 2.04 -2.49
CA GLY A 67 -23.70 2.31 -2.99
C GLY A 67 -22.65 2.22 -1.89
N LYS A 68 -22.90 2.77 -0.69
CA LYS A 68 -22.01 2.62 0.48
C LYS A 68 -21.88 1.16 0.89
N ALA A 69 -22.98 0.39 0.90
CA ALA A 69 -22.94 -1.02 1.24
C ALA A 69 -22.12 -1.85 0.23
N GLY A 70 -22.33 -1.63 -1.07
CA GLY A 70 -21.56 -2.29 -2.13
C GLY A 70 -20.08 -1.92 -2.08
N LEU A 71 -19.75 -0.63 -1.97
CA LEU A 71 -18.38 -0.16 -1.87
C LEU A 71 -17.67 -0.71 -0.63
N GLY A 72 -18.37 -0.76 0.50
CA GLY A 72 -17.83 -1.31 1.76
C GLY A 72 -17.45 -2.78 1.63
N LYS A 73 -18.22 -3.58 0.89
CA LYS A 73 -17.91 -4.99 0.62
C LYS A 73 -16.61 -5.14 -0.18
N GLU A 74 -16.49 -4.40 -1.28
CA GLU A 74 -15.29 -4.46 -2.14
C GLU A 74 -14.06 -3.90 -1.44
N TYR A 75 -14.21 -2.83 -0.66
CA TYR A 75 -13.16 -2.28 0.17
C TYR A 75 -12.70 -3.28 1.24
N GLY A 76 -13.61 -4.03 1.87
CA GLY A 76 -13.26 -5.04 2.87
C GLY A 76 -12.42 -6.20 2.30
N ILE A 77 -12.70 -6.61 1.06
CA ILE A 77 -11.87 -7.61 0.34
C ILE A 77 -10.46 -7.04 0.12
N LEU A 78 -10.37 -5.80 -0.35
CA LEU A 78 -9.11 -5.10 -0.56
C LEU A 78 -8.31 -4.91 0.74
N GLU A 79 -8.98 -4.56 1.84
CA GLU A 79 -8.38 -4.42 3.17
C GLU A 79 -7.74 -5.72 3.64
N SER A 80 -8.47 -6.83 3.53
CA SER A 80 -7.97 -8.17 3.87
C SER A 80 -6.76 -8.54 3.02
N GLU A 81 -6.86 -8.39 1.69
CA GLU A 81 -5.75 -8.73 0.80
C GLU A 81 -4.53 -7.84 1.03
N TRP A 82 -4.71 -6.55 1.35
CA TRP A 82 -3.61 -5.65 1.66
C TRP A 82 -2.84 -6.08 2.91
N PHE A 83 -3.55 -6.51 3.96
CA PHE A 83 -2.92 -7.10 5.14
C PHE A 83 -2.17 -8.39 4.79
N LEU A 84 -2.82 -9.31 4.07
CA LEU A 84 -2.25 -10.59 3.68
C LEU A 84 -1.00 -10.40 2.83
N TYR A 85 -1.05 -9.52 1.85
CA TYR A 85 0.09 -9.15 1.02
C TYR A 85 1.28 -8.73 1.87
N ARG A 86 1.15 -7.68 2.71
CA ARG A 86 2.27 -7.20 3.53
C ARG A 86 2.85 -8.30 4.43
N ASN A 87 1.99 -9.11 5.05
CA ASN A 87 2.41 -10.21 5.91
C ASN A 87 3.13 -11.32 5.12
N ASN A 88 2.61 -11.67 3.95
CA ASN A 88 3.18 -12.68 3.07
C ASN A 88 4.53 -12.21 2.52
N MET A 89 4.67 -10.96 2.08
CA MET A 89 5.95 -10.43 1.61
C MET A 89 7.01 -10.45 2.70
N LYS A 90 6.67 -10.02 3.93
CA LYS A 90 7.54 -10.15 5.12
C LYS A 90 7.98 -11.61 5.32
N ASN A 91 7.04 -12.54 5.31
CA ASN A 91 7.33 -13.96 5.55
C ASN A 91 8.11 -14.62 4.39
N CYS A 92 7.85 -14.22 3.14
CA CYS A 92 8.63 -14.64 1.98
C CYS A 92 10.11 -14.33 2.21
N ILE A 93 10.43 -13.11 2.66
CA ILE A 93 11.81 -12.66 2.88
C ILE A 93 12.42 -13.32 4.13
N LEU A 94 11.66 -13.50 5.21
CA LEU A 94 12.16 -14.09 6.45
C LEU A 94 12.52 -15.57 6.29
N ASN A 95 11.66 -16.33 5.62
CA ASN A 95 11.69 -17.80 5.68
C ASN A 95 12.34 -18.47 4.46
N ASN A 96 12.76 -17.70 3.45
CA ASN A 96 13.33 -18.25 2.22
C ASN A 96 14.72 -17.70 1.90
N SER A 97 15.45 -18.44 1.07
CA SER A 97 16.63 -17.87 0.39
C SER A 97 16.20 -16.75 -0.57
N SER A 98 17.09 -15.80 -0.86
CA SER A 98 16.76 -14.63 -1.70
C SER A 98 16.07 -15.00 -3.02
N LYS A 99 16.56 -16.04 -3.73
CA LYS A 99 15.95 -16.51 -4.98
C LYS A 99 14.53 -17.07 -4.78
N LYS A 100 14.30 -17.83 -3.71
CA LYS A 100 12.98 -18.39 -3.39
C LYS A 100 12.02 -17.30 -2.88
N ALA A 101 12.53 -16.34 -2.12
CA ALA A 101 11.79 -15.17 -1.66
C ALA A 101 11.24 -14.35 -2.84
N LYS A 102 12.06 -14.07 -3.87
CA LYS A 102 11.60 -13.35 -5.07
C LYS A 102 10.42 -14.03 -5.77
N LYS A 103 10.48 -15.34 -5.98
CA LYS A 103 9.35 -16.10 -6.55
C LYS A 103 8.08 -16.06 -5.68
N CYS A 104 8.24 -16.21 -4.37
CA CYS A 104 7.16 -16.09 -3.39
C CYS A 104 6.50 -14.69 -3.45
N MET A 105 7.31 -13.65 -3.55
CA MET A 105 6.88 -12.26 -3.66
C MET A 105 6.15 -11.96 -4.98
N GLU A 106 6.63 -12.50 -6.11
CA GLU A 106 5.96 -12.38 -7.41
C GLU A 106 4.56 -12.98 -7.37
N TYR A 107 4.43 -14.18 -6.79
CA TYR A 107 3.15 -14.85 -6.61
C TYR A 107 2.18 -13.95 -5.83
N HIS A 108 2.53 -13.48 -4.64
CA HIS A 108 1.63 -12.64 -3.85
C HIS A 108 1.35 -11.27 -4.47
N THR A 109 2.29 -10.72 -5.24
CA THR A 109 2.05 -9.47 -5.99
C THR A 109 0.99 -9.65 -7.07
N GLN A 110 0.92 -10.81 -7.73
CA GLN A 110 -0.12 -11.10 -8.73
C GLN A 110 -1.51 -11.14 -8.08
N TYR A 111 -1.65 -11.76 -6.90
CA TYR A 111 -2.92 -11.78 -6.17
C TYR A 111 -3.38 -10.37 -5.77
N LEU A 112 -2.48 -9.59 -5.18
CA LEU A 112 -2.77 -8.19 -4.85
C LEU A 112 -3.19 -7.39 -6.09
N ARG A 113 -2.48 -7.57 -7.21
CA ARG A 113 -2.79 -6.88 -8.47
C ARG A 113 -4.19 -7.20 -8.95
N ASN A 114 -4.60 -8.46 -8.91
CA ASN A 114 -5.96 -8.85 -9.30
C ASN A 114 -7.01 -8.20 -8.39
N THR A 115 -6.78 -8.17 -7.08
CA THR A 115 -7.67 -7.49 -6.12
C THR A 115 -7.75 -5.99 -6.40
N PHE A 116 -6.61 -5.33 -6.67
CA PHE A 116 -6.57 -3.91 -7.03
C PHE A 116 -7.31 -3.63 -8.34
N ILE A 117 -7.15 -4.49 -9.35
CA ILE A 117 -7.87 -4.37 -10.63
C ILE A 117 -9.38 -4.52 -10.41
N ASN A 118 -9.82 -5.52 -9.65
CA ASN A 118 -11.24 -5.74 -9.39
C ASN A 118 -11.87 -4.56 -8.66
N TYR A 119 -11.20 -4.06 -7.60
CA TYR A 119 -11.64 -2.86 -6.89
C TYR A 119 -11.67 -1.62 -7.80
N GLY A 120 -10.62 -1.41 -8.60
CA GLY A 120 -10.52 -0.32 -9.56
C GLY A 120 -11.62 -0.36 -10.62
N ASN A 121 -11.95 -1.55 -11.12
CA ASN A 121 -13.04 -1.77 -12.07
C ASN A 121 -14.41 -1.50 -11.43
N TYR A 122 -14.61 -1.94 -10.19
CA TYR A 122 -15.84 -1.68 -9.45
C TYR A 122 -16.10 -0.19 -9.31
N ILE A 123 -15.13 0.58 -8.78
CA ILE A 123 -15.30 2.03 -8.60
C ILE A 123 -15.46 2.75 -9.93
N SER A 124 -14.74 2.33 -10.98
CA SER A 124 -14.85 2.94 -12.31
C SER A 124 -16.23 2.71 -12.93
N ASN A 125 -16.79 1.51 -12.78
CA ASN A 125 -18.13 1.20 -13.28
C ASN A 125 -19.23 1.97 -12.53
N LEU A 126 -19.02 2.21 -11.24
CA LEU A 126 -19.93 2.97 -10.40
C LEU A 126 -19.89 4.47 -10.73
N THR A 127 -18.75 5.01 -11.16
CA THR A 127 -18.58 6.47 -11.33
C THR A 127 -18.38 6.98 -12.76
N ARG A 128 -18.32 6.12 -13.78
CA ARG A 128 -18.15 6.58 -15.18
C ARG A 128 -19.40 7.32 -15.68
N LYS A 129 -19.20 8.19 -16.67
CA LYS A 129 -20.27 8.84 -17.44
C LYS A 129 -21.11 7.77 -18.14
N ASN A 130 -22.42 7.82 -17.94
CA ASN A 130 -23.36 6.75 -18.35
C ASN A 130 -22.98 5.37 -17.77
N GLY A 131 -22.43 5.36 -16.55
CA GLY A 131 -22.17 4.17 -15.75
C GLY A 131 -23.47 3.51 -15.28
N TYR A 132 -23.38 2.66 -14.25
CA TYR A 132 -24.53 1.89 -13.75
C TYR A 132 -25.74 2.77 -13.37
N LEU A 133 -25.49 4.05 -13.07
CA LEU A 133 -26.49 5.04 -12.67
C LEU A 133 -26.85 6.05 -13.78
N GLY A 134 -26.27 5.97 -14.99
CA GLY A 134 -26.73 6.76 -16.14
C GLY A 134 -26.47 8.27 -16.08
N VAL A 135 -25.63 8.76 -15.17
CA VAL A 135 -25.38 10.20 -14.94
C VAL A 135 -24.02 10.63 -15.50
N GLU A 136 -23.83 11.94 -15.74
CA GLU A 136 -22.50 12.50 -16.00
C GLU A 136 -21.59 12.35 -14.78
N GLY A 137 -20.47 11.66 -14.95
CA GLY A 137 -19.42 11.53 -13.97
C GLY A 137 -18.09 11.23 -14.65
N ASP A 138 -17.04 11.99 -14.35
CA ASP A 138 -15.66 11.65 -14.72
C ASP A 138 -14.81 11.76 -13.46
N THR A 139 -15.20 11.01 -12.42
CA THR A 139 -14.43 10.96 -11.17
C THR A 139 -13.08 10.32 -11.46
N LYS A 140 -12.03 11.15 -11.46
CA LYS A 140 -10.66 10.70 -11.72
C LYS A 140 -10.04 10.17 -10.44
N PHE A 141 -9.58 8.92 -10.50
CA PHE A 141 -8.84 8.28 -9.41
C PHE A 141 -7.35 8.25 -9.71
N ASP A 142 -6.56 8.58 -8.69
CA ASP A 142 -5.10 8.41 -8.64
C ASP A 142 -4.68 6.98 -8.21
N PHE A 143 -5.68 6.13 -7.93
CA PHE A 143 -5.49 4.70 -7.74
C PHE A 143 -5.24 4.01 -9.08
N LYS A 144 -3.98 3.66 -9.35
CA LYS A 144 -3.53 2.97 -10.57
C LYS A 144 -3.00 1.57 -10.21
N PRO A 145 -3.84 0.51 -10.32
CA PRO A 145 -3.51 -0.85 -9.86
C PRO A 145 -2.15 -1.38 -10.34
N ILE A 146 -1.89 -1.27 -11.65
CA ILE A 146 -0.68 -1.82 -12.27
C ILE A 146 0.56 -1.08 -11.78
N ASP A 147 0.53 0.25 -11.78
CA ASP A 147 1.65 1.08 -11.35
C ASP A 147 1.98 0.84 -9.88
N LEU A 148 0.96 0.80 -9.02
CA LEU A 148 1.15 0.58 -7.59
C LEU A 148 1.73 -0.79 -7.29
N THR A 149 1.18 -1.86 -7.89
CA THR A 149 1.70 -3.20 -7.67
C THR A 149 3.10 -3.41 -8.23
N THR A 150 3.45 -2.75 -9.33
CA THR A 150 4.82 -2.77 -9.86
C THR A 150 5.80 -2.10 -8.88
N LYS A 151 5.52 -0.88 -8.42
CA LYS A 151 6.36 -0.18 -7.45
C LYS A 151 6.49 -0.94 -6.12
N LEU A 152 5.39 -1.54 -5.64
CA LEU A 152 5.41 -2.38 -4.44
C LEU A 152 6.31 -3.61 -4.62
N SER A 153 6.21 -4.30 -5.76
CA SER A 153 7.07 -5.44 -6.08
C SER A 153 8.55 -5.05 -6.06
N GLU A 154 8.90 -3.93 -6.69
CA GLU A 154 10.26 -3.39 -6.72
C GLU A 154 10.76 -3.04 -5.31
N ALA A 155 9.93 -2.38 -4.50
CA ALA A 155 10.26 -2.04 -3.12
C ALA A 155 10.54 -3.28 -2.27
N TYR A 156 9.72 -4.32 -2.38
CA TYR A 156 9.94 -5.58 -1.65
C TYR A 156 11.13 -6.38 -2.18
N PHE A 157 11.43 -6.31 -3.48
CA PHE A 157 12.65 -6.91 -4.03
C PHE A 157 13.91 -6.22 -3.48
N ASN A 158 13.89 -4.89 -3.42
CA ASN A 158 14.95 -4.10 -2.79
C ASN A 158 15.05 -4.39 -1.29
N ALA A 159 13.91 -4.54 -0.60
CA ALA A 159 13.85 -4.92 0.81
C ALA A 159 14.43 -6.32 1.05
N ASN A 160 14.17 -7.28 0.17
CA ASN A 160 14.78 -8.61 0.23
C ASN A 160 16.30 -8.56 0.10
N ASP A 161 16.81 -7.77 -0.84
CA ASP A 161 18.25 -7.64 -1.09
C ASP A 161 18.95 -6.89 0.06
N ALA A 162 18.29 -5.91 0.68
CA ALA A 162 18.75 -5.24 1.90
C ALA A 162 18.72 -6.19 3.13
N ALA A 163 17.61 -6.91 3.32
CA ALA A 163 17.40 -7.86 4.42
C ALA A 163 18.40 -9.02 4.39
N GLY A 164 18.91 -9.41 3.22
CA GLY A 164 19.98 -10.39 3.08
C GLY A 164 21.32 -9.97 3.71
N ARG A 165 21.51 -8.69 4.00
CA ARG A 165 22.71 -8.13 4.66
C ARG A 165 22.53 -7.95 6.16
N MET A 166 21.30 -8.10 6.67
CA MET A 166 20.94 -7.92 8.07
C MET A 166 21.06 -9.25 8.84
N LYS A 167 21.36 -9.17 10.13
CA LYS A 167 21.51 -10.35 11.01
C LYS A 167 20.40 -10.43 12.05
N GLY A 168 19.91 -11.64 12.31
CA GLY A 168 19.02 -11.92 13.44
C GLY A 168 17.82 -10.98 13.52
N ASP A 169 17.65 -10.34 14.67
CA ASP A 169 16.49 -9.51 14.97
C ASP A 169 16.44 -8.20 14.18
N GLN A 170 17.57 -7.65 13.71
CA GLN A 170 17.55 -6.48 12.81
C GLN A 170 16.72 -6.75 11.54
N LYS A 171 16.82 -7.96 11.00
CA LYS A 171 16.04 -8.36 9.81
C LYS A 171 14.55 -8.41 10.14
N LYS A 172 14.20 -8.94 11.31
CA LYS A 172 12.81 -9.04 11.78
C LYS A 172 12.23 -7.66 12.04
N ASP A 173 12.97 -6.78 12.68
CA ASP A 173 12.53 -5.42 13.01
C ASP A 173 12.37 -4.58 11.74
N PHE A 174 13.34 -4.64 10.81
CA PHE A 174 13.26 -3.97 9.52
C PHE A 174 12.01 -4.38 8.73
N LEU A 175 11.77 -5.68 8.59
CA LEU A 175 10.59 -6.18 7.87
C LEU A 175 9.30 -6.02 8.70
N GLY A 176 9.39 -5.95 10.02
CA GLY A 176 8.27 -5.70 10.91
C GLY A 176 7.65 -4.32 10.70
N GLN A 177 8.45 -3.33 10.29
CA GLN A 177 7.96 -1.99 9.96
C GLN A 177 6.92 -1.98 8.83
N THR A 178 6.95 -2.96 7.92
CA THR A 178 5.93 -3.06 6.86
C THR A 178 4.55 -3.38 7.42
N MET A 179 4.47 -3.94 8.63
CA MET A 179 3.22 -4.30 9.33
C MET A 179 2.72 -3.22 10.29
N SER A 180 3.40 -2.09 10.40
CA SER A 180 2.96 -0.97 11.24
C SER A 180 1.54 -0.48 10.89
N ASP A 181 0.90 0.14 11.88
CA ASP A 181 -0.43 0.74 11.73
C ASP A 181 -0.45 1.88 10.71
N ASP A 182 0.66 2.58 10.51
CA ASP A 182 0.83 3.60 9.46
C ASP A 182 0.57 3.05 8.05
N ASN A 183 0.79 1.75 7.85
CA ASN A 183 0.57 1.05 6.60
C ASN A 183 -0.75 0.27 6.58
N LYS A 184 -1.51 0.24 7.68
CA LYS A 184 -2.81 -0.44 7.75
C LYS A 184 -3.88 0.44 7.10
N LEU A 185 -4.76 -0.16 6.30
CA LEU A 185 -5.90 0.57 5.75
C LEU A 185 -6.86 1.00 6.87
N THR A 186 -7.39 2.20 6.75
CA THR A 186 -8.38 2.77 7.66
C THR A 186 -9.71 2.04 7.46
N PRO A 187 -10.42 1.65 8.53
CA PRO A 187 -11.71 0.96 8.39
C PRO A 187 -12.69 1.75 7.53
N PHE A 188 -13.43 1.05 6.66
CA PHE A 188 -14.36 1.69 5.72
C PHE A 188 -15.35 2.64 6.41
N SER A 189 -15.87 2.29 7.58
CA SER A 189 -16.83 3.11 8.33
C SER A 189 -16.27 4.47 8.77
N GLN A 190 -14.94 4.62 8.88
CA GLN A 190 -14.30 5.88 9.21
C GLN A 190 -14.03 6.74 7.96
N LEU A 191 -13.81 6.09 6.81
CA LEU A 191 -13.63 6.76 5.52
C LEU A 191 -14.96 7.18 4.88
N ALA A 192 -16.02 6.43 5.18
CA ALA A 192 -17.31 6.53 4.53
C ALA A 192 -18.30 7.49 5.21
N GLN A 193 -17.79 8.48 5.93
CA GLN A 193 -18.61 9.50 6.59
C GLN A 193 -19.27 10.40 5.54
#